data_AF-A0A935WJR1-F1
#
_entry.id   AF-A0A935WJR1-F1
#
_cell.length_a   1.000
_cell.length_b   1.000
_cell.length_c   1.000
_cell.angle_alpha   90.00
_cell.angle_beta   90.00
_cell.angle_gamma   90.00
#
_symmetry.space_group_name_H-M   'P 1'
#
loop_
_entity.id
_entity.type
_entity.pdbx_description
1 polymer ?
#
loop_
_entity_poly.entity_id
_entity_poly.type
_entity_poly.pdbx_seq_one_letter_code
_entity_poly.pdbx_strand_id
1 'polypeptide(L)'
;MDPRAARGGAAGPRGFYQACLAELIAYVQHEASLDERQEDGATRRAHLEVAAAKGNPDARRALAGPDYPEAVQYLLDWARELVGRSGATMAGLAPLGFGTIADWARLTGRHPSPADVEALLQLDAAMRPVPRKE
;
A
#
# COMPACT_ATOMS: atom_id res chain seq x y z
N MET A 1 -2.97 -41.90 20.56
CA MET A 1 -2.39 -41.34 19.32
C MET A 1 -3.17 -40.11 18.96
N ASP A 2 -2.57 -38.93 19.14
CA ASP A 2 -3.20 -37.63 18.90
C ASP A 2 -2.72 -37.09 17.55
N PRO A 3 -3.59 -36.87 16.54
CA PRO A 3 -3.17 -36.48 15.19
C PRO A 3 -3.13 -34.97 14.96
N ARG A 4 -2.93 -34.14 15.99
CA ARG A 4 -2.96 -32.66 15.88
C ARG A 4 -1.59 -31.97 15.86
N ALA A 5 -0.50 -32.70 15.62
CA ALA A 5 0.82 -32.13 15.46
C ALA A 5 1.18 -31.93 13.97
N ALA A 6 0.56 -30.96 13.28
CA ALA A 6 1.03 -30.50 11.96
C ALA A 6 0.40 -29.19 11.48
N ARG A 7 0.47 -28.08 12.22
CA ARG A 7 0.29 -26.73 11.64
C ARG A 7 1.17 -25.72 12.35
N GLY A 8 2.31 -25.42 11.74
CA GLY A 8 3.24 -24.42 12.26
C GLY A 8 4.61 -24.54 11.59
N GLY A 9 4.63 -24.60 10.26
CA GLY A 9 5.88 -24.37 9.55
C GLY A 9 6.28 -22.92 9.79
N ALA A 10 7.32 -22.70 10.59
CA ALA A 10 7.88 -21.37 10.82
C ALA A 10 8.13 -20.73 9.45
N ALA A 11 7.39 -19.67 9.14
CA ALA A 11 7.61 -18.90 7.93
C ALA A 11 9.07 -18.45 7.94
N GLY A 12 9.89 -19.01 7.04
CA GLY A 12 11.28 -18.59 6.91
C GLY A 12 11.35 -17.08 6.58
N PRO A 13 12.55 -16.48 6.55
CA PRO A 13 12.72 -15.04 6.34
C PRO A 13 11.93 -14.47 5.13
N ARG A 14 11.77 -15.28 4.07
CA ARG A 14 10.92 -14.95 2.91
C ARG A 14 9.43 -14.89 3.23
N GLY A 15 8.91 -15.79 4.05
CA GLY A 15 7.51 -15.79 4.46
C GLY A 15 7.17 -14.62 5.38
N PHE A 16 8.08 -14.25 6.27
CA PHE A 16 7.93 -13.03 7.08
C PHE A 16 7.88 -11.77 6.21
N TYR A 17 8.84 -11.60 5.29
CA TYR A 17 8.85 -10.46 4.36
C TYR A 17 7.55 -10.36 3.55
N GLN A 18 7.07 -11.48 3.00
CA GLN A 18 5.84 -11.51 2.22
C GLN A 18 4.60 -11.17 3.06
N ALA A 19 4.54 -11.63 4.32
CA ALA A 19 3.47 -11.27 5.24
C ALA A 19 3.46 -9.76 5.54
N CYS A 20 4.61 -9.19 5.89
CA CYS A 20 4.73 -7.75 6.13
C CYS A 20 4.42 -6.93 4.87
N LEU A 21 4.85 -7.38 3.68
CA LEU A 21 4.51 -6.71 2.43
C LEU A 21 3.00 -6.74 2.16
N ALA A 22 2.33 -7.87 2.42
CA ALA A 22 0.88 -7.98 2.27
C ALA A 22 0.13 -7.04 3.22
N GLU A 23 0.57 -6.94 4.48
CA GLU A 23 0.04 -5.96 5.45
C GLU A 23 0.26 -4.53 4.97
N LEU A 24 1.43 -4.21 4.41
CA LEU A 24 1.74 -2.88 3.90
C LEU A 24 0.87 -2.51 2.71
N ILE A 25 0.66 -3.45 1.78
CA ILE A 25 -0.23 -3.26 0.65
C ILE A 25 -1.66 -3.00 1.13
N ALA A 26 -2.15 -3.78 2.10
CA ALA A 26 -3.48 -3.58 2.67
C ALA A 26 -3.62 -2.20 3.34
N TYR A 27 -2.59 -1.76 4.09
CA TYR A 27 -2.52 -0.43 4.67
C TYR A 27 -2.58 0.67 3.61
N VAL A 28 -1.76 0.55 2.56
CA VAL A 28 -1.72 1.55 1.48
C VAL A 28 -3.04 1.61 0.72
N GLN A 29 -3.66 0.48 0.42
CA GLN A 29 -4.99 0.44 -0.20
C GLN A 29 -6.06 1.07 0.69
N HIS A 30 -5.98 0.84 2.00
CA HIS A 30 -6.86 1.45 2.96
C HIS A 30 -6.75 2.98 2.93
N GLU A 31 -5.52 3.50 3.04
CA GLU A 31 -5.24 4.95 2.98
C GLU A 31 -5.70 5.56 1.65
N ALA A 32 -5.41 4.91 0.52
CA ALA A 32 -5.86 5.37 -0.80
C ALA A 32 -7.40 5.42 -0.88
N SER A 33 -8.10 4.46 -0.26
CA SER A 33 -9.57 4.46 -0.22
C SER A 33 -10.16 5.56 0.67
N LEU A 34 -9.42 6.00 1.69
CA LEU A 34 -9.83 7.11 2.55
C LEU A 34 -9.69 8.46 1.84
N ASP A 35 -8.69 8.60 0.97
CA ASP A 35 -8.45 9.80 0.17
C ASP A 35 -9.37 9.91 -1.07
N GLU A 36 -10.15 8.87 -1.37
CA GLU A 36 -11.09 8.87 -2.49
C GLU A 36 -12.18 9.94 -2.33
N ARG A 37 -12.32 10.81 -3.33
CA ARG A 37 -13.37 11.84 -3.38
C ARG A 37 -14.73 11.24 -3.72
N GLN A 38 -15.72 11.57 -2.91
CA GLN A 38 -17.12 11.22 -3.09
C GLN A 38 -17.83 12.20 -4.04
N GLU A 39 -19.11 11.96 -4.34
CA GLU A 39 -19.92 12.77 -5.27
C GLU A 39 -20.02 14.24 -4.86
N ASP A 40 -19.96 14.53 -3.55
CA ASP A 40 -20.00 15.87 -2.99
C ASP A 40 -18.62 16.57 -2.98
N GLY A 41 -17.59 15.90 -3.50
CA GLY A 41 -16.21 16.40 -3.56
C GLY A 41 -15.42 16.24 -2.26
N ALA A 42 -16.05 15.86 -1.15
CA ALA A 42 -15.37 15.53 0.09
C ALA A 42 -14.72 14.14 0.00
N THR A 43 -13.64 13.91 0.75
CA THR A 43 -13.02 12.58 0.81
C THR A 43 -13.84 11.63 1.68
N ARG A 44 -13.71 10.33 1.44
CA ARG A 44 -14.30 9.30 2.30
C ARG A 44 -13.85 9.48 3.76
N ARG A 45 -12.59 9.87 3.98
CA ARG A 45 -12.06 10.20 5.31
C ARG A 45 -12.90 11.27 6.01
N ALA A 46 -13.17 12.39 5.34
CA ALA A 46 -13.94 13.50 5.92
C ALA A 46 -15.35 13.06 6.34
N HIS A 47 -16.02 12.24 5.52
CA HIS A 47 -17.33 11.66 5.85
C HIS A 47 -17.27 10.77 7.09
N LEU A 48 -16.28 9.87 7.14
CA LEU A 48 -16.10 8.95 8.27
C LEU A 48 -15.74 9.70 9.55
N GLU A 49 -14.91 10.74 9.49
CA GLU A 49 -14.56 11.58 10.64
C GLU A 49 -15.78 12.27 11.23
N VAL A 50 -16.64 12.85 10.37
CA VAL A 50 -17.91 13.46 10.81
C VAL A 50 -18.82 12.43 11.47
N ALA A 51 -18.95 11.21 10.91
CA ALA A 51 -19.79 10.17 11.48
C ALA A 51 -19.21 9.62 12.81
N ALA A 52 -17.89 9.48 12.90
CA ALA A 52 -17.18 9.05 14.10
C ALA A 52 -17.29 10.08 15.24
N ALA A 53 -17.24 11.37 14.91
CA ALA A 53 -17.48 12.48 15.84
C ALA A 53 -18.92 12.46 16.38
N LYS A 54 -19.89 12.05 15.55
CA LYS A 54 -21.29 11.80 15.95
C LYS A 54 -21.50 10.48 16.71
N GLY A 55 -20.43 9.74 17.00
CA GLY A 55 -20.49 8.52 17.81
C GLY A 55 -20.69 7.22 17.03
N ASN A 56 -20.60 7.23 15.70
CA ASN A 56 -20.71 6.00 14.91
C ASN A 56 -19.46 5.10 15.12
N PRO A 57 -19.61 3.90 15.73
CA PRO A 57 -18.48 3.01 15.99
C PRO A 57 -17.93 2.36 14.72
N ASP A 58 -18.75 2.15 13.70
CA ASP A 58 -18.34 1.56 12.43
C ASP A 58 -17.45 2.52 11.66
N ALA A 59 -17.74 3.82 11.73
CA ALA A 59 -16.89 4.85 11.15
C ALA A 59 -15.51 4.92 11.82
N ARG A 60 -15.45 4.76 13.15
CA ARG A 60 -14.17 4.66 13.88
C ARG A 60 -13.36 3.45 13.45
N ARG A 61 -13.99 2.28 13.31
CA ARG A 61 -13.32 1.06 12.81
C ARG A 61 -12.84 1.23 11.37
N ALA A 62 -13.64 1.88 10.54
CA ALA A 62 -13.29 2.16 9.15
C ALA A 62 -12.18 3.22 8.99
N LEU A 63 -11.94 4.07 9.99
CA LEU A 63 -10.80 5.01 10.01
C LEU A 63 -9.51 4.39 10.55
N ALA A 64 -9.62 3.37 11.42
CA ALA A 64 -8.47 2.74 12.05
C ALA A 64 -7.62 1.92 11.06
N GLY A 65 -8.28 1.23 10.12
CA GLY A 65 -7.59 0.45 9.09
C GLY A 65 -6.82 -0.76 9.64
N PRO A 66 -6.02 -1.41 8.78
CA PRO A 66 -5.09 -2.46 9.18
C PRO A 66 -3.83 -1.86 9.82
N ASP A 67 -3.06 -2.70 10.53
CA ASP A 67 -1.81 -2.29 11.17
C ASP A 67 -0.73 -1.88 10.14
N TYR A 68 0.13 -0.95 10.54
CA TYR A 68 1.27 -0.51 9.74
C TYR A 68 2.52 -1.37 10.03
N PRO A 69 3.03 -2.14 9.05
CA PRO A 69 4.16 -3.03 9.28
C PRO A 69 5.50 -2.28 9.19
N GLU A 70 6.00 -1.80 10.33
CA GLU A 70 7.25 -1.03 10.43
C GLU A 70 8.47 -1.73 9.80
N ALA A 71 8.53 -3.06 9.83
CA ALA A 71 9.64 -3.85 9.30
C ALA A 71 9.90 -3.62 7.80
N VAL A 72 8.88 -3.20 7.05
CA VAL A 72 8.96 -2.92 5.59
C VAL A 72 8.63 -1.47 5.25
N GLN A 73 8.64 -0.58 6.25
CA GLN A 73 8.36 0.86 6.08
C GLN A 73 9.20 1.50 4.96
N TYR A 74 10.47 1.11 4.85
CA TYR A 74 11.39 1.65 3.84
C TYR A 74 10.86 1.50 2.41
N LEU A 75 10.08 0.44 2.13
CA LEU A 75 9.46 0.24 0.81
C LEU A 75 8.41 1.31 0.52
N LEU A 76 7.63 1.72 1.52
CA LEU A 76 6.66 2.79 1.36
C LEU A 76 7.35 4.14 1.14
N ASP A 77 8.42 4.40 1.88
CA ASP A 77 9.19 5.64 1.71
C ASP A 77 9.82 5.71 0.31
N TRP A 78 10.41 4.61 -0.16
CA TRP A 78 10.95 4.50 -1.53
C TRP A 78 9.85 4.62 -2.59
N ALA A 79 8.70 3.97 -2.39
CA ALA A 79 7.58 4.06 -3.30
C ALA A 79 7.06 5.51 -3.41
N ARG A 80 6.92 6.23 -2.29
CA ARG A 80 6.53 7.66 -2.26
C ARG A 80 7.50 8.55 -3.01
N GLU A 81 8.80 8.27 -2.94
CA GLU A 81 9.77 8.98 -3.77
C GLU A 81 9.52 8.75 -5.25
N LEU A 82 9.09 7.55 -5.64
CA LEU A 82 8.90 7.12 -7.03
C LEU A 82 7.54 7.49 -7.64
N VAL A 83 6.52 7.78 -6.83
CA VAL A 83 5.16 8.12 -7.31
C VAL A 83 5.23 9.25 -8.35
N GLY A 84 4.63 8.99 -9.52
CA GLY A 84 4.55 9.94 -10.63
C GLY A 84 5.83 10.14 -11.44
N ARG A 85 6.95 9.47 -11.08
CA ARG A 85 8.23 9.62 -11.80
C ARG A 85 8.30 8.85 -13.10
N SER A 86 7.38 7.92 -13.36
CA SER A 86 7.26 7.26 -14.68
C SER A 86 6.54 8.13 -15.72
N GLY A 87 6.14 9.35 -15.34
CA GLY A 87 5.50 10.32 -16.22
C GLY A 87 3.99 10.40 -16.05
N ALA A 88 3.35 11.15 -16.93
CA ALA A 88 1.91 11.30 -16.98
C ALA A 88 1.36 10.81 -18.33
N THR A 89 0.16 10.24 -18.28
CA THR A 89 -0.65 9.79 -19.41
C THR A 89 -1.96 10.57 -19.44
N MET A 90 -2.73 10.42 -20.52
CA MET A 90 -4.09 11.01 -20.59
C MET A 90 -5.04 10.48 -19.51
N ALA A 91 -4.73 9.32 -18.91
CA ALA A 91 -5.51 8.70 -17.84
C ALA A 91 -4.95 8.97 -16.42
N GLY A 92 -3.97 9.88 -16.29
CA GLY A 92 -3.28 10.17 -15.02
C GLY A 92 -1.84 9.67 -14.99
N LEU A 93 -1.28 9.46 -13.80
CA LEU A 93 0.12 9.06 -13.63
C LEU A 93 0.41 7.71 -14.30
N ALA A 94 1.52 7.63 -15.04
CA ALA A 94 1.96 6.40 -15.66
C ALA A 94 2.40 5.38 -14.58
N PRO A 95 2.16 4.08 -14.78
CA PRO A 95 2.64 3.06 -13.87
C PRO A 95 4.15 3.07 -13.70
N LEU A 96 4.59 2.74 -12.48
CA LEU A 96 6.00 2.61 -12.17
C LEU A 96 6.63 1.52 -13.04
N GLY A 97 7.72 1.86 -13.74
CA GLY A 97 8.45 0.94 -14.60
C GLY A 97 9.81 0.54 -14.02
N PHE A 98 10.31 -0.64 -14.41
CA PHE A 98 11.65 -1.12 -14.04
C PHE A 98 12.77 -0.14 -14.38
N GLY A 99 12.69 0.54 -15.54
CA GLY A 99 13.68 1.55 -15.94
C GLY A 99 13.73 2.73 -14.96
N THR A 100 12.56 3.24 -14.54
CA THR A 100 12.45 4.31 -13.54
C THR A 100 13.06 3.88 -12.20
N ILE A 101 12.78 2.64 -11.75
CA ILE A 101 13.35 2.10 -10.51
C ILE A 101 14.88 2.00 -10.63
N ALA A 102 15.40 1.50 -11.75
CA ALA A 102 16.84 1.37 -11.97
C ALA A 102 17.55 2.73 -11.97
N ASP A 103 16.99 3.73 -12.64
CA ASP A 103 17.54 5.08 -12.67
C ASP A 103 17.47 5.76 -11.29
N TRP A 104 16.36 5.63 -10.57
CA TRP A 104 16.23 6.14 -9.21
C TRP A 104 17.23 5.47 -8.26
N ALA A 105 17.39 4.15 -8.33
CA ALA A 105 18.33 3.41 -7.51
C ALA A 105 19.77 3.91 -7.75
N ARG A 106 20.15 4.08 -9.02
CA ARG A 106 21.45 4.64 -9.41
C ARG A 106 21.66 6.07 -8.90
N LEU A 107 20.68 6.95 -9.10
CA LEU A 107 20.79 8.37 -8.73
C LEU A 107 20.79 8.60 -7.21
N THR A 108 20.13 7.73 -6.45
CA THR A 108 20.04 7.84 -4.99
C THR A 108 21.04 6.97 -4.24
N GLY A 109 21.87 6.19 -4.96
CA GLY A 109 22.83 5.26 -4.37
C GLY A 109 22.17 4.09 -3.62
N ARG A 110 20.92 3.75 -3.96
CA ARG A 110 20.17 2.65 -3.34
C ARG A 110 20.36 1.36 -4.10
N HIS A 111 20.24 0.24 -3.38
CA HIS A 111 20.41 -1.10 -3.90
C HIS A 111 19.20 -1.97 -3.57
N PRO A 112 18.02 -1.71 -4.18
CA PRO A 112 16.85 -2.55 -3.98
C PRO A 112 17.15 -3.98 -4.46
N SER A 113 16.82 -4.97 -3.65
CA SER A 113 16.86 -6.37 -4.05
C SER A 113 15.77 -6.66 -5.09
N PRO A 114 15.83 -7.79 -5.81
CA PRO A 114 14.75 -8.17 -6.73
C PRO A 114 13.38 -8.23 -6.06
N ALA A 115 13.31 -8.63 -4.78
CA ALA A 115 12.06 -8.65 -4.02
C ALA A 115 11.56 -7.25 -3.65
N ASP A 116 12.47 -6.29 -3.45
CA ASP A 116 12.09 -4.89 -3.22
C ASP A 116 11.56 -4.26 -4.52
N VAL A 117 12.19 -4.54 -5.66
CA VAL A 117 11.72 -4.06 -6.97
C VAL A 117 10.29 -4.54 -7.24
N GLU A 118 10.02 -5.83 -7.03
CA GLU A 118 8.67 -6.39 -7.17
C GLU A 118 7.69 -5.74 -6.20
N ALA A 119 8.09 -5.54 -4.95
CA ALA A 119 7.27 -4.88 -3.94
C ALA A 119 6.94 -3.42 -4.30
N LEU A 120 7.90 -2.67 -4.84
CA LEU A 120 7.70 -1.29 -5.30
C LEU A 120 6.64 -1.21 -6.41
N LEU A 121 6.65 -2.17 -7.35
CA LEU A 121 5.63 -2.23 -8.41
C LEU A 121 4.24 -2.55 -7.84
N GLN A 122 4.15 -3.45 -6.86
CA GLN A 122 2.89 -3.78 -6.19
C GLN A 122 2.36 -2.58 -5.38
N LEU A 123 3.24 -1.86 -4.68
CA LEU A 123 2.88 -0.65 -3.93
C LEU A 123 2.41 0.48 -4.85
N ASP A 124 3.08 0.71 -5.98
CA ASP A 124 2.62 1.66 -7.00
C ASP A 124 1.20 1.33 -7.49
N ALA A 125 0.91 0.05 -7.73
CA ALA A 125 -0.44 -0.38 -8.09
C ALA A 125 -1.47 -0.16 -6.96
N ALA A 126 -1.07 -0.39 -5.71
CA ALA A 126 -1.92 -0.23 -4.53
C ALA A 126 -2.23 1.23 -4.18
N MET A 127 -1.31 2.17 -4.47
CA MET A 127 -1.49 3.60 -4.23
C MET A 127 -2.42 4.27 -5.24
N ARG A 128 -2.61 3.68 -6.43
CA ARG A 128 -3.46 4.27 -7.44
C ARG A 128 -4.92 4.15 -7.03
N PRO A 129 -5.70 5.24 -7.12
CA PRO A 129 -7.14 5.16 -6.95
C PRO A 129 -7.71 4.21 -8.03
N VAL A 130 -8.58 3.30 -7.62
CA VAL A 130 -9.27 2.40 -8.55
C VAL A 130 -10.14 3.27 -9.47
N PRO A 131 -10.06 3.13 -10.80
CA PRO A 131 -10.91 3.90 -11.69
C PRO A 131 -12.38 3.55 -11.39
N ARG A 132 -13.21 4.58 -11.19
CA ARG A 132 -14.65 4.40 -11.00
C ARG A 132 -15.20 3.69 -12.24
N LYS A 133 -15.94 2.59 -12.02
CA LYS A 133 -16.78 2.03 -13.09
C LYS A 133 -17.94 3.01 -13.28
N GLU A 134 -18.06 3.53 -14.50
CA GLU A 134 -19.24 4.28 -14.96
C GLU A 134 -20.49 3.40 -15.04
#